data_AF-A0A6L3XZG7-F1
#
_entry.id   AF-A0A6L3XZG7-F1
#
_cell.length_a   1.000
_cell.length_b   1.000
_cell.length_c   1.000
_cell.angle_alpha   90.00
_cell.angle_beta   90.00
_cell.angle_gamma   90.00
#
_symmetry.space_group_name_H-M   'P 1'
#
loop_
_entity.id
_entity.type
_entity.pdbx_description
1 polymer ?
#
loop_
_entity_poly.entity_id
_entity_poly.type
_entity_poly.pdbx_seq_one_letter_code
_entity_poly.pdbx_strand_id
1 'polypeptide(L)'
;MEKAKRVVWRLLAASVCVMAVSQAVHADSLDEQRNRYAQIKQAWDNKQMDTVQALMPTLKDYPLYPYLEYRQITDDLMNQPTVTVNNFIQANPTLPPARTLKSRFVNELARREDWRGLLAFSPDKPGATEAQCNSYYAKWATGQQEEAWTGAKELWLTGKSQPNACDPLFSAWRASGKQDPLSYLERIRLAMKAGNTRLVTVLAGQMPADYQTIASAVISLANDPNTVLTFARTTGATDFTRQMAAVAFASVARDDVENARLMIPQLVQAQQLNDDQTQELRDIVAWRLMGTDVTDEQARWRDDAVMRSNSVSLVERRVRMALGTGDRRGLNTWLARLPMDAKGKDEWRYWQA
;
A
#
# COMPACT_ATOMS: atom_id res chain seq x y z
N MET A 1 -7.38 72.68 57.54
CA MET A 1 -6.63 72.57 56.27
C MET A 1 -5.54 71.49 56.27
N GLU A 2 -5.02 71.02 57.41
CA GLU A 2 -3.97 69.98 57.44
C GLU A 2 -4.43 68.54 57.13
N LYS A 3 -5.68 68.17 57.49
CA LYS A 3 -6.20 66.82 57.22
C LYS A 3 -6.37 66.53 55.71
N ALA A 4 -6.68 67.55 54.92
CA ALA A 4 -6.82 67.42 53.46
C ALA A 4 -5.47 67.14 52.77
N LYS A 5 -4.37 67.75 53.24
CA LYS A 5 -3.03 67.54 52.66
C LYS A 5 -2.48 66.13 52.89
N ARG A 6 -2.80 65.48 54.02
CA ARG A 6 -2.35 64.09 54.30
C ARG A 6 -3.08 63.03 53.47
N VAL A 7 -4.35 63.27 53.12
CA VAL A 7 -5.13 62.34 52.28
C VAL A 7 -4.67 62.41 50.82
N VAL A 8 -4.38 63.61 50.31
CA VAL A 8 -3.84 63.80 48.96
C VAL A 8 -2.45 63.15 48.80
N TRP A 9 -1.59 63.24 49.81
CA TRP A 9 -0.28 62.56 49.79
C TRP A 9 -0.36 61.04 49.85
N ARG A 10 -1.34 60.47 50.58
CA ARG A 10 -1.58 59.03 50.62
C ARG A 10 -2.17 58.50 49.32
N LEU A 11 -3.03 59.29 48.66
CA LEU A 11 -3.57 58.95 47.34
C LEU A 11 -2.51 59.03 46.25
N LEU A 12 -1.64 60.05 46.27
CA LEU A 12 -0.50 60.16 45.34
C LEU A 12 0.51 59.01 45.50
N ALA A 13 0.82 58.60 46.74
CA ALA A 13 1.70 57.46 46.99
C ALA A 13 1.07 56.12 46.53
N ALA A 14 -0.24 55.94 46.68
CA ALA A 14 -0.95 54.76 46.17
C ALA A 14 -1.00 54.73 44.63
N SER A 15 -1.14 55.88 43.97
CA SER A 15 -1.12 55.98 42.50
C SER A 15 0.26 55.69 41.90
N VAL A 16 1.36 56.04 42.60
CA VAL A 16 2.73 55.74 42.16
C VAL A 16 3.08 54.26 42.36
N CYS A 17 2.54 53.60 43.39
CA CYS A 17 2.73 52.16 43.57
C CYS A 17 1.96 51.30 42.55
N VAL A 18 0.81 51.76 42.04
CA VAL A 18 0.04 51.01 41.02
C VAL A 18 0.69 51.12 39.62
N MET A 19 1.45 52.18 39.33
CA MET A 19 2.16 52.33 38.04
C MET A 19 3.52 51.61 37.97
N ALA A 20 4.05 51.09 39.08
CA ALA A 20 5.34 50.39 39.11
C ALA A 20 5.23 48.85 38.96
N VAL A 21 4.01 48.30 38.94
CA VAL A 21 3.76 46.85 38.74
C VAL A 21 3.20 46.57 37.35
N SER A 22 3.56 47.38 36.36
CA SER A 22 3.57 46.96 34.96
C SER A 22 4.92 46.32 34.68
N GLN A 23 5.21 45.17 35.30
CA GLN A 23 6.18 44.28 34.69
C GLN A 23 5.59 43.91 33.34
N ALA A 24 6.19 44.45 32.28
CA ALA A 24 6.00 43.93 30.95
C ALA A 24 6.33 42.44 31.03
N VAL A 25 5.30 41.60 31.07
CA VAL A 25 5.39 40.23 30.60
C VAL A 25 5.73 40.39 29.12
N HIS A 26 7.02 40.55 28.82
CA HIS A 26 7.49 40.48 27.46
C HIS A 26 7.18 39.06 27.02
N ALA A 27 6.14 38.92 26.20
CA ALA A 27 5.93 37.73 25.43
C ALA A 27 7.24 37.48 24.68
N ASP A 28 7.90 36.39 25.05
CA ASP A 28 9.14 35.93 24.47
C ASP A 28 8.99 35.89 22.94
N SER A 29 9.90 36.58 22.25
CA SER A 29 9.73 36.83 20.82
C SER A 29 9.87 35.52 20.04
N LEU A 30 9.17 35.42 18.90
CA LEU A 30 9.27 34.22 18.06
C LEU A 30 10.73 33.97 17.60
N ASP A 31 11.54 35.01 17.46
CA ASP A 31 12.95 34.89 17.09
C ASP A 31 13.82 34.34 18.23
N GLU A 32 13.55 34.70 19.48
CA GLU A 32 14.18 34.08 20.65
C GLU A 32 13.81 32.59 20.77
N GLN A 33 12.55 32.25 20.53
CA GLN A 33 12.10 30.85 20.49
C GLN A 33 12.77 30.04 19.38
N ARG A 34 12.91 30.62 18.18
CA ARG A 34 13.63 30.00 17.06
C ARG A 34 15.08 29.69 17.43
N ASN A 35 15.78 30.62 18.08
CA ASN A 35 17.14 30.42 18.53
C ASN A 35 17.24 29.30 19.58
N ARG A 36 16.36 29.29 20.60
CA ARG A 36 16.33 28.21 21.59
C ARG A 36 15.95 26.86 20.99
N TYR A 37 15.08 26.84 19.98
CA TYR A 37 14.73 25.63 19.24
C TYR A 37 15.91 25.06 18.46
N ALA A 38 16.77 25.91 17.87
CA ALA A 38 18.01 25.45 17.25
C ALA A 38 19.00 24.89 18.28
N GLN A 39 19.16 25.59 19.42
CA GLN A 39 20.05 25.16 20.51
C GLN A 39 19.62 23.83 21.12
N ILE A 40 18.32 23.64 21.40
CA ILE A 40 17.83 22.38 21.98
C ILE A 40 18.03 21.21 21.02
N LYS A 41 17.84 21.40 19.70
CA LYS A 41 18.11 20.36 18.71
C LYS A 41 19.58 19.97 18.71
N GLN A 42 20.49 20.95 18.69
CA GLN A 42 21.93 20.69 18.74
C GLN A 42 22.34 19.97 20.03
N ALA A 43 21.82 20.40 21.18
CA ALA A 43 22.06 19.74 22.46
C ALA A 43 21.57 18.28 22.45
N TRP A 44 20.39 18.03 21.88
CA TRP A 44 19.81 16.70 21.79
C TRP A 44 20.59 15.78 20.85
N ASP A 45 21.04 16.30 19.70
CA ASP A 45 21.88 15.54 18.75
C ASP A 45 23.23 15.15 19.37
N ASN A 46 23.75 16.00 20.27
CA ASN A 46 24.97 15.76 21.05
C ASN A 46 24.72 15.01 22.37
N LYS A 47 23.50 14.54 22.64
CA LYS A 47 23.10 13.84 23.88
C LYS A 47 23.35 14.64 25.17
N GLN A 48 23.35 15.96 25.11
CA GLN A 48 23.48 16.86 26.26
C GLN A 48 22.13 17.01 26.99
N MET A 49 21.67 15.94 27.64
CA MET A 49 20.31 15.83 28.13
C MET A 49 19.96 16.84 29.24
N ASP A 50 20.92 17.29 30.05
CA ASP A 50 20.71 18.34 31.04
C ASP A 50 20.30 19.66 30.37
N THR A 51 20.93 19.99 29.23
CA THR A 51 20.59 21.17 28.43
C THR A 51 19.23 21.01 27.76
N VAL A 52 18.92 19.81 27.25
CA VAL A 52 17.59 19.52 26.69
C VAL A 52 16.51 19.71 27.76
N GLN A 53 16.69 19.14 28.94
CA GLN A 53 15.72 19.22 30.04
C GLN A 53 15.51 20.66 30.52
N ALA A 54 16.57 21.48 30.54
CA ALA A 54 16.47 22.90 30.87
C ALA A 54 15.74 23.72 29.80
N LEU A 55 15.94 23.40 28.51
CA LEU A 55 15.34 24.16 27.40
C LEU A 55 13.90 23.75 27.09
N MET A 56 13.51 22.48 27.32
CA MET A 56 12.18 21.96 26.99
C MET A 56 11.02 22.83 27.54
N PRO A 57 10.97 23.20 28.84
CA PRO A 57 9.86 23.99 29.37
C PRO A 57 9.76 25.41 28.77
N THR A 58 10.87 25.95 28.24
CA THR A 58 10.95 27.31 27.67
C THR A 58 10.38 27.43 26.26
N LEU A 59 9.97 26.30 25.66
CA LEU A 59 9.51 26.23 24.28
C LEU A 59 8.04 25.82 24.15
N LYS A 60 7.27 25.70 25.24
CA LYS A 60 5.87 25.21 25.21
C LYS A 60 4.96 25.99 24.25
N ASP A 61 5.17 27.30 24.14
CA ASP A 61 4.37 28.18 23.28
C ASP A 61 4.92 28.25 21.83
N TYR A 62 6.07 27.62 21.56
CA TYR A 62 6.68 27.61 20.23
C TYR A 62 5.95 26.63 19.30
N PRO A 63 5.57 27.01 18.06
CA PRO A 63 4.77 26.17 17.18
C PRO A 63 5.31 24.76 16.88
N LEU A 64 6.63 24.56 16.95
CA LEU A 64 7.27 23.24 16.72
C LEU A 64 7.54 22.44 17.99
N TYR A 65 7.07 22.91 19.15
CA TYR A 65 7.19 22.18 20.42
C TYR A 65 6.64 20.74 20.36
N PRO A 66 5.50 20.46 19.69
CA PRO A 66 5.01 19.08 19.57
C PRO A 66 5.98 18.11 18.87
N TYR A 67 6.91 18.62 18.05
CA TYR A 67 7.96 17.79 17.45
C TYR A 67 9.05 17.41 18.47
N LEU A 68 9.30 18.25 19.47
CA LEU A 68 10.22 17.94 20.57
C LEU A 68 9.60 16.91 21.51
N GLU A 69 8.31 17.06 21.84
CA GLU A 69 7.57 16.07 22.61
C GLU A 69 7.53 14.71 21.90
N TYR A 70 7.27 14.70 20.59
CA TYR A 70 7.35 13.49 19.78
C TYR A 70 8.73 12.83 19.91
N ARG A 71 9.82 13.61 19.74
CA ARG A 71 11.19 13.10 19.88
C ARG A 71 11.42 12.47 21.25
N GLN A 72 11.03 13.16 22.32
CA GLN A 72 11.13 12.67 23.70
C GLN A 72 10.42 11.33 23.90
N ILE A 73 9.17 11.24 23.43
CA ILE A 73 8.37 10.01 23.54
C ILE A 73 9.03 8.88 22.76
N THR A 74 9.53 9.16 21.56
CA THR A 74 10.08 8.12 20.68
C THR A 74 11.51 7.67 21.02
N ASP A 75 12.29 8.50 21.72
CA ASP A 75 13.65 8.15 22.19
C ASP A 75 13.62 7.03 23.24
N ASP A 76 12.53 6.96 24.03
CA ASP A 76 12.34 5.94 25.07
C ASP A 76 11.04 5.15 24.87
N LEU A 77 10.63 4.95 23.60
CA LEU A 77 9.33 4.37 23.27
C LEU A 77 9.10 3.01 23.93
N MET A 78 10.16 2.23 24.16
CA MET A 78 10.11 0.91 24.80
C MET A 78 9.66 0.95 26.26
N ASN A 79 9.86 2.06 26.95
CA ASN A 79 9.47 2.24 28.35
C ASN A 79 8.28 3.19 28.52
N GLN A 80 7.79 3.81 27.44
CA GLN A 80 6.62 4.68 27.51
C GLN A 80 5.36 3.92 27.95
N PRO A 81 4.60 4.46 28.92
CA PRO A 81 3.30 3.94 29.28
C PRO A 81 2.26 4.39 28.24
N THR A 82 1.25 3.54 28.02
CA THR A 82 0.19 3.76 27.02
C THR A 82 -0.52 5.10 27.19
N VAL A 83 -0.72 5.56 28.44
CA VAL A 83 -1.38 6.84 28.75
C VAL A 83 -0.60 8.04 28.20
N THR A 84 0.74 8.04 28.29
CA THR A 84 1.57 9.14 27.79
C THR A 84 1.44 9.26 26.28
N VAL A 85 1.52 8.13 25.57
CA VAL A 85 1.41 8.10 24.12
C VAL A 85 0.01 8.51 23.66
N ASN A 86 -1.03 8.00 24.32
CA ASN A 86 -2.41 8.34 23.99
C ASN A 86 -2.70 9.83 24.21
N ASN A 87 -2.24 10.41 25.32
CA ASN A 87 -2.41 11.83 25.61
C ASN A 87 -1.74 12.71 24.54
N PHE A 88 -0.52 12.35 24.12
CA PHE A 88 0.19 13.08 23.07
C PHE A 88 -0.55 13.03 21.73
N ILE A 89 -1.07 11.84 21.34
CA ILE A 89 -1.82 11.67 20.09
C ILE A 89 -3.11 12.49 20.11
N GLN A 90 -3.85 12.46 21.23
CA GLN A 90 -5.11 13.20 21.39
C GLN A 90 -4.90 14.72 21.40
N ALA A 91 -3.82 15.19 22.02
CA ALA A 91 -3.46 16.61 22.05
C ALA A 91 -3.03 17.16 20.68
N ASN A 92 -2.60 16.29 19.75
CA ASN A 92 -1.99 16.68 18.48
C ASN A 92 -2.65 16.05 17.22
N PRO A 93 -3.96 16.25 16.97
CA PRO A 93 -4.70 15.53 15.92
C PRO A 93 -4.28 15.88 14.48
N THR A 94 -3.72 17.07 14.27
CA THR A 94 -3.25 17.56 12.96
C THR A 94 -1.77 17.34 12.73
N LEU A 95 -1.01 16.92 13.75
CA LEU A 95 0.42 16.71 13.68
C LEU A 95 0.74 15.41 12.92
N PRO A 96 1.42 15.44 11.76
CA PRO A 96 1.72 14.23 11.00
C PRO A 96 2.44 13.12 11.79
N PRO A 97 3.51 13.40 12.58
CA PRO A 97 4.15 12.35 13.38
C PRO A 97 3.28 11.79 14.52
N ALA A 98 2.29 12.52 15.03
CA ALA A 98 1.33 11.96 15.99
C ALA A 98 0.44 10.90 15.34
N ARG A 99 0.02 11.11 14.09
CA ARG A 99 -0.78 10.14 13.33
C ARG A 99 -0.01 8.83 13.08
N THR A 100 1.28 8.93 12.75
CA THR A 100 2.13 7.75 12.55
C THR A 100 2.54 7.09 13.88
N LEU A 101 2.64 7.85 14.98
CA LEU A 101 2.94 7.34 16.31
C LEU A 101 1.94 6.28 16.77
N LYS A 102 0.65 6.42 16.44
CA LYS A 102 -0.36 5.40 16.77
C LYS A 102 0.05 4.02 16.24
N SER A 103 0.41 3.92 14.97
CA SER A 103 0.82 2.63 14.38
C SER A 103 2.18 2.17 14.92
N ARG A 104 3.12 3.10 15.15
CA ARG A 104 4.43 2.78 15.73
C ARG A 104 4.30 2.21 17.15
N PHE A 105 3.40 2.76 17.96
CA PHE A 105 3.17 2.28 19.32
C PHE A 105 2.37 0.98 19.36
N VAL A 106 1.45 0.73 18.42
CA VAL A 106 0.84 -0.60 18.22
C VAL A 106 1.93 -1.66 18.00
N ASN A 107 2.92 -1.38 17.15
CA ASN A 107 4.03 -2.31 16.93
C ASN A 107 4.90 -2.49 18.17
N GLU A 108 5.11 -1.43 18.96
CA GLU A 108 5.83 -1.53 20.23
C GLU A 108 5.05 -2.39 21.25
N LEU A 109 3.74 -2.22 21.39
CA LEU A 109 2.91 -3.08 22.24
C LEU A 109 2.93 -4.54 21.78
N ALA A 110 2.96 -4.78 20.47
CA ALA A 110 3.13 -6.12 19.91
C ALA A 110 4.50 -6.73 20.23
N ARG A 111 5.57 -5.93 20.17
CA ARG A 111 6.93 -6.34 20.58
C ARG A 111 7.00 -6.70 22.07
N ARG A 112 6.16 -6.07 22.91
CA ARG A 112 6.00 -6.39 24.33
C ARG A 112 5.07 -7.58 24.59
N GLU A 113 4.47 -8.15 23.55
CA GLU A 113 3.41 -9.18 23.63
C GLU A 113 2.20 -8.75 24.47
N ASP A 114 2.00 -7.43 24.63
CA ASP A 114 0.86 -6.87 25.38
C ASP A 114 -0.38 -6.82 24.49
N TRP A 115 -0.93 -7.98 24.15
CA TRP A 115 -2.06 -8.10 23.22
C TRP A 115 -3.32 -7.40 23.73
N ARG A 116 -3.57 -7.46 25.05
CA ARG A 116 -4.72 -6.78 25.66
C ARG A 116 -4.52 -5.27 25.66
N GLY A 117 -3.34 -4.79 26.04
CA GLY A 117 -3.02 -3.36 26.00
C GLY A 117 -3.01 -2.81 24.57
N LEU A 118 -2.57 -3.59 23.58
CA LEU A 118 -2.64 -3.24 22.17
C LEU A 118 -4.07 -2.96 21.73
N LEU A 119 -5.01 -3.87 22.01
CA LEU A 119 -6.42 -3.70 21.64
C LEU A 119 -7.12 -2.61 22.46
N ALA A 120 -6.70 -2.37 23.70
CA ALA A 120 -7.20 -1.25 24.49
C ALA A 120 -6.69 0.10 23.95
N PHE A 121 -5.43 0.17 23.48
CA PHE A 121 -4.84 1.38 22.91
C PHE A 121 -5.36 1.69 21.49
N SER A 122 -5.55 0.66 20.67
CA SER A 122 -6.05 0.78 19.30
C SER A 122 -7.21 -0.19 19.07
N PRO A 123 -8.43 0.13 19.53
CA PRO A 123 -9.61 -0.72 19.32
C PRO A 123 -9.97 -0.81 17.83
N ASP A 124 -9.76 0.28 17.09
CA ASP A 124 -9.96 0.33 15.64
C ASP A 124 -8.73 -0.17 14.87
N LYS A 125 -8.98 -0.61 13.61
CA LYS A 125 -7.94 -1.03 12.66
C LYS A 125 -6.90 0.08 12.47
N PRO A 126 -5.61 -0.17 12.75
CA PRO A 126 -4.56 0.83 12.56
C PRO A 126 -4.24 1.06 11.07
N GLY A 127 -3.57 2.16 10.76
CA GLY A 127 -3.30 2.57 9.37
C GLY A 127 -2.23 1.73 8.66
N ALA A 128 -1.08 1.50 9.31
CA ALA A 128 0.04 0.79 8.69
C ALA A 128 -0.20 -0.74 8.64
N THR A 129 0.15 -1.39 7.53
CA THR A 129 -0.02 -2.85 7.34
C THR A 129 0.65 -3.67 8.45
N GLU A 130 1.85 -3.29 8.89
CA GLU A 130 2.55 -3.97 10.00
C GLU A 130 1.72 -3.92 11.29
N ALA A 131 1.19 -2.75 11.63
CA ALA A 131 0.32 -2.55 12.79
C ALA A 131 -1.01 -3.31 12.65
N GLN A 132 -1.55 -3.43 11.42
CA GLN A 132 -2.74 -4.22 11.17
C GLN A 132 -2.47 -5.71 11.44
N CYS A 133 -1.33 -6.23 10.98
CA CYS A 133 -0.93 -7.60 11.24
C CYS A 133 -0.81 -7.89 12.75
N ASN A 134 -0.16 -6.99 13.49
CA ASN A 134 -0.07 -7.06 14.94
C ASN A 134 -1.45 -6.97 15.63
N SER A 135 -2.34 -6.09 15.14
CA SER A 135 -3.69 -5.93 15.68
C SER A 135 -4.55 -7.18 15.48
N TYR A 136 -4.56 -7.78 14.29
CA TYR A 136 -5.29 -9.03 14.06
C TYR A 136 -4.66 -10.22 14.79
N TYR A 137 -3.35 -10.25 14.96
CA TYR A 137 -2.69 -11.25 15.82
C TYR A 137 -3.12 -11.09 17.28
N ALA A 138 -3.20 -9.86 17.78
CA ALA A 138 -3.73 -9.58 19.12
C ALA A 138 -5.20 -10.04 19.28
N LYS A 139 -6.03 -9.81 18.25
CA LYS A 139 -7.43 -10.33 18.22
C LYS A 139 -7.45 -11.84 18.35
N TRP A 140 -6.63 -12.56 17.59
CA TRP A 140 -6.50 -14.01 17.72
C TRP A 140 -6.04 -14.42 19.13
N ALA A 141 -4.97 -13.82 19.66
CA ALA A 141 -4.39 -14.14 20.96
C ALA A 141 -5.35 -13.88 22.14
N THR A 142 -6.32 -12.98 21.96
CA THR A 142 -7.33 -12.63 22.98
C THR A 142 -8.68 -13.32 22.77
N GLY A 143 -8.79 -14.26 21.81
CA GLY A 143 -9.98 -15.07 21.58
C GLY A 143 -10.97 -14.54 20.53
N GLN A 144 -10.69 -13.40 19.88
CA GLN A 144 -11.49 -12.81 18.79
C GLN A 144 -11.12 -13.43 17.43
N GLN A 145 -11.20 -14.76 17.32
CA GLN A 145 -10.65 -15.50 16.18
C GLN A 145 -11.30 -15.17 14.83
N GLU A 146 -12.63 -15.05 14.78
CA GLU A 146 -13.35 -14.79 13.52
C GLU A 146 -12.92 -13.45 12.88
N GLU A 147 -12.76 -12.42 13.70
CA GLU A 147 -12.30 -11.12 13.23
C GLU A 147 -10.82 -11.16 12.83
N ALA A 148 -9.99 -11.91 13.57
CA ALA A 148 -8.59 -12.13 13.21
C ALA A 148 -8.45 -12.81 11.84
N TRP A 149 -9.28 -13.79 11.52
CA TRP A 149 -9.24 -14.52 10.24
C TRP A 149 -9.77 -13.69 9.07
N THR A 150 -10.77 -12.86 9.30
CA THR A 150 -11.23 -11.87 8.32
C THR A 150 -10.11 -10.92 7.93
N GLY A 151 -9.41 -10.37 8.93
CA GLY A 151 -8.24 -9.51 8.72
C GLY A 151 -7.06 -10.22 8.08
N ALA A 152 -6.76 -11.44 8.52
CA ALA A 152 -5.70 -12.26 7.94
C ALA A 152 -5.95 -12.51 6.44
N LYS A 153 -7.18 -12.82 6.05
CA LYS A 153 -7.55 -13.02 4.64
C LYS A 153 -7.37 -11.74 3.83
N GLU A 154 -7.82 -10.59 4.35
CA GLU A 154 -7.63 -9.29 3.69
C GLU A 154 -6.14 -8.97 3.47
N LEU A 155 -5.31 -9.21 4.49
CA LEU A 155 -3.87 -8.99 4.44
C LEU A 155 -3.12 -10.03 3.60
N TRP A 156 -3.71 -11.21 3.39
CA TRP A 156 -3.11 -12.32 2.64
C TRP A 156 -3.31 -12.18 1.12
N LEU A 157 -4.46 -11.69 0.67
CA LEU A 157 -4.84 -11.61 -0.75
C LEU A 157 -4.14 -10.46 -1.50
N THR A 158 -2.81 -10.54 -1.57
CA THR A 158 -1.94 -9.62 -2.31
C THR A 158 -0.72 -10.35 -2.87
N GLY A 159 -0.23 -9.91 -4.02
CA GLY A 159 1.00 -10.41 -4.64
C GLY A 159 2.28 -9.80 -4.06
N LYS A 160 2.15 -8.82 -3.15
CA LYS A 160 3.28 -8.16 -2.50
C LYS A 160 3.75 -8.97 -1.28
N SER A 161 5.05 -8.92 -1.02
CA SER A 161 5.59 -9.38 0.26
C SER A 161 5.06 -8.48 1.37
N GLN A 162 4.50 -9.09 2.41
CA GLN A 162 3.95 -8.39 3.57
C GLN A 162 5.04 -8.19 4.63
N PRO A 163 4.85 -7.26 5.59
CA PRO A 163 5.76 -7.13 6.73
C PRO A 163 5.90 -8.45 7.49
N ASN A 164 7.09 -8.72 8.05
CA ASN A 164 7.36 -9.93 8.84
C ASN A 164 6.40 -10.10 10.03
N ALA A 165 5.83 -8.99 10.54
CA ALA A 165 4.80 -9.00 11.59
C ALA A 165 3.52 -9.77 11.18
N CYS A 166 3.32 -10.02 9.88
CA CYS A 166 2.19 -10.79 9.37
C CYS A 166 2.44 -12.31 9.40
N ASP A 167 3.69 -12.74 9.52
CA ASP A 167 4.03 -14.17 9.48
C ASP A 167 3.41 -14.96 10.65
N PRO A 168 3.44 -14.47 11.91
CA PRO A 168 2.74 -15.13 13.02
C PRO A 168 1.23 -15.22 12.80
N LEU A 169 0.61 -14.16 12.25
CA LEU A 169 -0.82 -14.12 11.94
C LEU A 169 -1.20 -15.14 10.87
N PHE A 170 -0.44 -15.19 9.77
CA PHE A 170 -0.68 -16.15 8.70
C PHE A 170 -0.41 -17.59 9.13
N SER A 171 0.63 -17.80 9.94
CA SER A 171 0.93 -19.11 10.53
C SER A 171 -0.21 -19.58 11.43
N ALA A 172 -0.69 -18.73 12.34
CA ALA A 172 -1.83 -19.05 13.21
C ALA A 172 -3.12 -19.31 12.40
N TRP A 173 -3.39 -18.49 11.38
CA TRP A 173 -4.55 -18.68 10.51
C TRP A 173 -4.51 -20.02 9.78
N ARG A 174 -3.35 -20.39 9.22
CA ARG A 174 -3.14 -21.68 8.58
C ARG A 174 -3.28 -22.84 9.56
N ALA A 175 -2.64 -22.76 10.72
CA ALA A 175 -2.68 -23.79 11.76
C ALA A 175 -4.09 -24.03 12.32
N SER A 176 -4.96 -23.02 12.26
CA SER A 176 -6.37 -23.14 12.68
C SER A 176 -7.23 -24.02 11.74
N GLY A 177 -6.75 -24.33 10.54
CA GLY A 177 -7.54 -25.00 9.50
C GLY A 177 -8.63 -24.14 8.87
N LYS A 178 -8.74 -22.85 9.24
CA LYS A 178 -9.71 -21.89 8.67
C LYS A 178 -9.20 -21.18 7.42
N GLN A 179 -7.95 -21.41 7.03
CA GLN A 179 -7.43 -20.92 5.76
C GLN A 179 -7.95 -21.80 4.62
N ASP A 180 -8.88 -21.26 3.85
CA ASP A 180 -9.37 -21.89 2.63
C ASP A 180 -8.20 -22.16 1.65
N PRO A 181 -8.02 -23.41 1.16
CA PRO A 181 -6.95 -23.75 0.23
C PRO A 181 -6.97 -22.91 -1.06
N LEU A 182 -8.15 -22.48 -1.54
CA LEU A 182 -8.24 -21.60 -2.71
C LEU A 182 -7.66 -20.21 -2.43
N SER A 183 -7.79 -19.71 -1.20
CA SER A 183 -7.17 -18.44 -0.80
C SER A 183 -5.63 -18.55 -0.79
N TYR A 184 -5.07 -19.73 -0.51
CA TYR A 184 -3.63 -19.98 -0.61
C TYR A 184 -3.16 -19.91 -2.07
N LEU A 185 -3.86 -20.63 -2.96
CA LEU A 185 -3.60 -20.60 -4.40
C LEU A 185 -3.74 -19.21 -4.99
N GLU A 186 -4.75 -18.46 -4.56
CA GLU A 186 -4.98 -17.11 -5.05
C GLU A 186 -3.81 -16.18 -4.73
N ARG A 187 -3.18 -16.32 -3.56
CA ARG A 187 -1.97 -15.54 -3.25
C ARG A 187 -0.78 -15.90 -4.14
N ILE A 188 -0.61 -17.17 -4.49
CA ILE A 188 0.40 -17.60 -5.48
C ILE A 188 0.14 -16.91 -6.82
N ARG A 189 -1.11 -16.94 -7.29
CA ARG A 189 -1.51 -16.31 -8.55
C ARG A 189 -1.29 -14.80 -8.53
N LEU A 190 -1.66 -14.11 -7.46
CA LEU A 190 -1.43 -12.68 -7.29
C LEU A 190 0.07 -12.35 -7.26
N ALA A 191 0.89 -13.18 -6.60
CA ALA A 191 2.34 -13.02 -6.57
C ALA A 191 2.95 -13.18 -7.96
N MET A 192 2.51 -14.18 -8.72
CA MET A 192 2.92 -14.39 -10.11
C MET A 192 2.54 -13.18 -10.99
N LYS A 193 1.29 -12.70 -10.88
CA LYS A 193 0.81 -11.52 -11.62
C LYS A 193 1.58 -10.25 -11.26
N ALA A 194 2.03 -10.11 -10.02
CA ALA A 194 2.85 -8.99 -9.56
C ALA A 194 4.34 -9.13 -9.95
N GLY A 195 4.75 -10.23 -10.59
CA GLY A 195 6.14 -10.53 -10.91
C GLY A 195 7.00 -10.89 -9.69
N ASN A 196 6.38 -11.21 -8.55
CA ASN A 196 7.07 -11.57 -7.31
C ASN A 196 7.38 -13.08 -7.27
N THR A 197 8.29 -13.51 -8.14
CA THR A 197 8.65 -14.92 -8.33
C THR A 197 9.22 -15.55 -7.06
N ARG A 198 9.99 -14.79 -6.26
CA ARG A 198 10.48 -15.24 -4.95
C ARG A 198 9.33 -15.62 -4.00
N LEU A 199 8.28 -14.81 -3.93
CA LEU A 199 7.10 -15.13 -3.12
C LEU A 199 6.37 -16.36 -3.67
N VAL A 200 6.25 -16.49 -4.99
CA VAL A 200 5.69 -17.70 -5.62
C VAL A 200 6.47 -18.94 -5.20
N THR A 201 7.81 -18.91 -5.25
CA THR A 201 8.66 -20.04 -4.84
C THR A 201 8.46 -20.40 -3.37
N VAL A 202 8.42 -19.40 -2.48
CA VAL A 202 8.21 -19.62 -1.03
C VAL A 202 6.84 -20.26 -0.77
N LEU A 203 5.78 -19.73 -1.38
CA LEU A 203 4.42 -20.25 -1.22
C LEU A 203 4.27 -21.65 -1.84
N ALA A 204 4.82 -21.87 -3.04
CA ALA A 204 4.78 -23.16 -3.70
C ALA A 204 5.50 -24.25 -2.87
N GLY A 205 6.65 -23.92 -2.26
CA GLY A 205 7.37 -24.83 -1.37
C GLY A 205 6.63 -25.20 -0.09
N GLN A 206 5.60 -24.43 0.27
CA GLN A 206 4.76 -24.64 1.46
C GLN A 206 3.29 -24.87 1.09
N MET A 207 2.98 -25.33 -0.12
CA MET A 207 1.60 -25.54 -0.56
C MET A 207 0.85 -26.52 0.36
N PRO A 208 -0.50 -26.38 0.47
CA PRO A 208 -1.33 -27.42 1.08
C PRO A 208 -1.14 -28.76 0.38
N ALA A 209 -1.30 -29.86 1.11
CA ALA A 209 -1.05 -31.22 0.62
C ALA A 209 -1.80 -31.53 -0.69
N ASP A 210 -3.03 -31.03 -0.82
CA ASP A 210 -3.89 -31.19 -1.99
C ASP A 210 -3.26 -30.66 -3.30
N TYR A 211 -2.33 -29.71 -3.20
CA TYR A 211 -1.68 -29.05 -4.35
C TYR A 211 -0.18 -29.30 -4.42
N GLN A 212 0.37 -30.13 -3.53
CA GLN A 212 1.81 -30.39 -3.47
C GLN A 212 2.35 -31.02 -4.77
N THR A 213 1.50 -31.75 -5.50
CA THR A 213 1.84 -32.40 -6.78
C THR A 213 2.20 -31.42 -7.90
N ILE A 214 1.70 -30.17 -7.83
CA ILE A 214 1.99 -29.13 -8.83
C ILE A 214 3.01 -28.09 -8.35
N ALA A 215 3.50 -28.20 -7.11
CA ALA A 215 4.41 -27.21 -6.51
C ALA A 215 5.70 -27.00 -7.33
N SER A 216 6.34 -28.08 -7.76
CA SER A 216 7.55 -28.02 -8.60
C SER A 216 7.30 -27.38 -9.96
N ALA A 217 6.14 -27.65 -10.56
CA ALA A 217 5.72 -27.05 -11.83
C ALA A 217 5.46 -25.55 -11.66
N VAL A 218 4.82 -25.12 -10.58
CA VAL A 218 4.61 -23.69 -10.24
C VAL A 218 5.94 -22.96 -10.03
N ILE A 219 6.88 -23.57 -9.31
CA ILE A 219 8.23 -23.01 -9.10
C ILE A 219 8.95 -22.86 -10.43
N SER A 220 8.90 -23.88 -11.28
CA SER A 220 9.55 -23.87 -12.60
C SER A 220 8.96 -22.77 -13.48
N LEU A 221 7.63 -22.64 -13.49
CA LEU A 221 6.91 -21.59 -14.23
C LEU A 221 7.27 -20.18 -13.76
N ALA A 222 7.44 -20.00 -12.45
CA ALA A 222 7.85 -18.71 -11.87
C ALA A 222 9.29 -18.33 -12.22
N ASN A 223 10.18 -19.32 -12.31
CA ASN A 223 11.59 -19.10 -12.62
C ASN A 223 11.82 -18.87 -14.12
N ASP A 224 11.05 -19.56 -14.97
CA ASP A 224 11.13 -19.43 -16.43
C ASP A 224 9.73 -19.53 -17.07
N PRO A 225 9.15 -18.41 -17.53
CA PRO A 225 7.83 -18.42 -18.16
C PRO A 225 7.79 -19.21 -19.48
N ASN A 226 8.94 -19.49 -20.12
CA ASN A 226 8.98 -20.33 -21.34
C ASN A 226 8.59 -21.79 -21.05
N THR A 227 8.58 -22.21 -19.79
CA THR A 227 8.09 -23.52 -19.38
C THR A 227 6.56 -23.64 -19.37
N VAL A 228 5.82 -22.57 -19.72
CA VAL A 228 4.34 -22.52 -19.67
C VAL A 228 3.64 -23.65 -20.41
N LEU A 229 4.15 -24.09 -21.55
CA LEU A 229 3.56 -25.19 -22.30
C LEU A 229 3.78 -26.54 -21.60
N THR A 230 4.96 -26.74 -21.01
CA THR A 230 5.25 -27.93 -20.19
C THR A 230 4.34 -27.93 -18.97
N PHE A 231 4.26 -26.81 -18.24
CA PHE A 231 3.35 -26.64 -17.11
C PHE A 231 1.90 -26.97 -17.48
N ALA A 232 1.41 -26.46 -18.61
CA ALA A 232 0.07 -26.70 -19.11
C ALA A 232 -0.20 -28.17 -19.48
N ARG A 233 0.83 -28.94 -19.86
CA ARG A 233 0.69 -30.37 -20.20
C ARG A 233 0.83 -31.30 -19.01
N THR A 234 1.63 -30.92 -18.02
CA THR A 234 1.94 -31.78 -16.86
C THR A 234 1.07 -31.51 -15.65
N THR A 235 0.28 -30.43 -15.65
CA THR A 235 -0.66 -30.10 -14.58
C THR A 235 -2.11 -30.27 -15.04
N GLY A 236 -2.97 -30.77 -14.16
CA GLY A 236 -4.40 -30.92 -14.46
C GLY A 236 -5.06 -29.57 -14.74
N ALA A 237 -5.94 -29.52 -15.74
CA ALA A 237 -6.62 -28.29 -16.14
C ALA A 237 -7.64 -27.85 -15.07
N THR A 238 -7.31 -26.75 -14.39
CA THR A 238 -8.14 -26.10 -13.36
C THR A 238 -8.13 -24.59 -13.59
N ASP A 239 -9.04 -23.86 -12.97
CA ASP A 239 -9.04 -22.40 -13.08
C ASP A 239 -7.75 -21.78 -12.54
N PHE A 240 -7.12 -22.40 -11.54
CA PHE A 240 -5.82 -21.98 -11.02
C PHE A 240 -4.70 -22.16 -12.06
N THR A 241 -4.56 -23.36 -12.63
CA THR A 241 -3.48 -23.64 -13.61
C THR A 241 -3.66 -22.83 -14.89
N ARG A 242 -4.91 -22.64 -15.35
CA ARG A 242 -5.23 -21.77 -16.50
C ARG A 242 -4.79 -20.33 -16.26
N GLN A 243 -5.12 -19.77 -15.09
CA GLN A 243 -4.72 -18.40 -14.75
C GLN A 243 -3.20 -18.26 -14.57
N MET A 244 -2.54 -19.24 -13.96
CA MET A 244 -1.07 -19.26 -13.85
C MET A 244 -0.41 -19.31 -15.23
N ALA A 245 -0.93 -20.15 -16.13
CA ALA A 245 -0.46 -20.24 -17.50
C ALA A 245 -0.68 -18.94 -18.27
N ALA A 246 -1.84 -18.28 -18.13
CA ALA A 246 -2.10 -16.98 -18.76
C ALA A 246 -1.13 -15.88 -18.30
N VAL A 247 -0.80 -15.83 -17.00
CA VAL A 247 0.20 -14.88 -16.47
C VAL A 247 1.60 -15.15 -17.02
N ALA A 248 2.03 -16.41 -17.03
CA ALA A 248 3.32 -16.78 -17.61
C ALA A 248 3.36 -16.52 -19.12
N PHE A 249 2.28 -16.83 -19.84
CA PHE A 249 2.11 -16.56 -21.27
C PHE A 249 2.22 -15.07 -21.60
N ALA A 250 1.70 -14.18 -20.74
CA ALA A 250 1.89 -12.73 -20.90
C ALA A 250 3.35 -12.28 -20.82
N SER A 251 4.17 -13.02 -20.08
CA SER A 251 5.63 -12.83 -20.02
C SER A 251 6.29 -13.37 -21.28
N VAL A 252 5.94 -14.58 -21.74
CA VAL A 252 6.42 -15.13 -23.03
C VAL A 252 6.10 -14.17 -24.18
N ALA A 253 4.87 -13.67 -24.28
CA ALA A 253 4.47 -12.72 -25.32
C ALA A 253 5.22 -11.38 -25.26
N ARG A 254 5.74 -11.00 -24.08
CA ARG A 254 6.58 -9.81 -23.93
C ARG A 254 7.94 -10.00 -24.57
N ASP A 255 8.50 -11.20 -24.44
CA ASP A 255 9.87 -11.50 -24.87
C ASP A 255 9.91 -11.97 -26.33
N ASP A 256 8.96 -12.82 -26.72
CA ASP A 256 8.80 -13.33 -28.08
C ASP A 256 7.30 -13.46 -28.43
N VAL A 257 6.78 -12.42 -29.09
CA VAL A 257 5.38 -12.33 -29.48
C VAL A 257 4.98 -13.39 -30.51
N GLU A 258 5.90 -13.76 -31.41
CA GLU A 258 5.60 -14.71 -32.48
C GLU A 258 5.53 -16.14 -31.93
N ASN A 259 6.47 -16.49 -31.05
CA ASN A 259 6.40 -17.73 -30.28
C ASN A 259 5.07 -17.81 -29.51
N ALA A 260 4.69 -16.75 -28.78
CA ALA A 260 3.43 -16.72 -28.05
C ALA A 260 2.21 -16.88 -28.97
N ARG A 261 2.17 -16.20 -30.13
CA ARG A 261 1.10 -16.32 -31.13
C ARG A 261 0.92 -17.77 -31.59
N LEU A 262 2.03 -18.44 -31.91
CA LEU A 262 2.05 -19.84 -32.37
C LEU A 262 1.77 -20.85 -31.25
N MET A 263 1.94 -20.45 -29.98
CA MET A 263 1.71 -21.29 -28.81
C MET A 263 0.23 -21.38 -28.41
N ILE A 264 -0.61 -20.40 -28.77
CA ILE A 264 -2.03 -20.35 -28.37
C ILE A 264 -2.78 -21.67 -28.63
N PRO A 265 -2.76 -22.28 -29.83
CA PRO A 265 -3.49 -23.52 -30.08
C PRO A 265 -3.06 -24.67 -29.16
N GLN A 266 -1.78 -24.72 -28.82
CA GLN A 266 -1.22 -25.76 -27.95
C GLN A 266 -1.67 -25.58 -26.50
N LEU A 267 -1.75 -24.35 -26.01
CA LEU A 267 -2.26 -24.05 -24.67
C LEU A 267 -3.78 -24.30 -24.58
N VAL A 268 -4.54 -23.91 -25.61
CA VAL A 268 -5.98 -24.18 -25.70
C VAL A 268 -6.24 -25.69 -25.60
N GLN A 269 -5.49 -26.49 -26.35
CA GLN A 269 -5.61 -27.94 -26.31
C GLN A 269 -5.18 -28.52 -24.95
N ALA A 270 -4.05 -28.09 -24.40
CA ALA A 270 -3.48 -28.67 -23.18
C ALA A 270 -4.33 -28.40 -21.93
N GLN A 271 -4.95 -27.23 -21.83
CA GLN A 271 -5.74 -26.82 -20.66
C GLN A 271 -7.26 -26.75 -20.91
N GLN A 272 -7.70 -27.21 -22.10
CA GLN A 272 -9.09 -27.19 -22.55
C GLN A 272 -9.73 -25.81 -22.32
N LEU A 273 -9.05 -24.77 -22.81
CA LEU A 273 -9.49 -23.39 -22.62
C LEU A 273 -10.81 -23.14 -23.35
N ASN A 274 -11.71 -22.39 -22.71
CA ASN A 274 -12.93 -21.93 -23.34
C ASN A 274 -12.66 -20.71 -24.26
N ASP A 275 -13.71 -20.21 -24.91
CA ASP A 275 -13.59 -19.09 -25.86
C ASP A 275 -13.08 -17.80 -25.18
N ASP A 276 -13.55 -17.48 -23.99
CA ASP A 276 -13.13 -16.30 -23.23
C ASP A 276 -11.66 -16.38 -22.83
N GLN A 277 -11.21 -17.53 -22.31
CA GLN A 277 -9.81 -17.79 -21.95
C GLN A 277 -8.91 -17.77 -23.18
N THR A 278 -9.39 -18.30 -24.31
CA THR A 278 -8.67 -18.24 -25.58
C THR A 278 -8.55 -16.79 -26.06
N GLN A 279 -9.62 -16.00 -25.95
CA GLN A 279 -9.62 -14.59 -26.31
C GLN A 279 -8.69 -13.77 -25.40
N GLU A 280 -8.57 -14.10 -24.11
CA GLU A 280 -7.59 -13.47 -23.22
C GLU A 280 -6.15 -13.66 -23.73
N LEU A 281 -5.76 -14.88 -24.15
CA LEU A 281 -4.44 -15.12 -24.74
C LEU A 281 -4.26 -14.35 -26.06
N ARG A 282 -5.32 -14.27 -26.87
CA ARG A 282 -5.29 -13.49 -28.12
C ARG A 282 -5.08 -12.00 -27.85
N ASP A 283 -5.77 -11.45 -26.86
CA ASP A 283 -5.64 -10.06 -26.45
C ASP A 283 -4.22 -9.74 -25.95
N ILE A 284 -3.61 -10.64 -25.18
CA ILE A 284 -2.23 -10.53 -24.71
C ILE A 284 -1.26 -10.39 -25.89
N VAL A 285 -1.37 -11.24 -26.91
CA VAL A 285 -0.50 -11.17 -28.10
C VAL A 285 -0.83 -9.94 -28.94
N ALA A 286 -2.11 -9.59 -29.11
CA ALA A 286 -2.53 -8.41 -29.86
C ALA A 286 -1.94 -7.11 -29.28
N TRP A 287 -1.84 -6.99 -27.95
CA TRP A 287 -1.16 -5.88 -27.27
C TRP A 287 0.31 -5.73 -27.66
N ARG A 288 0.99 -6.86 -27.95
CA ARG A 288 2.41 -6.90 -28.31
C ARG A 288 2.64 -6.59 -29.79
N LEU A 289 1.64 -6.83 -30.64
CA LEU A 289 1.67 -6.53 -32.08
C LEU A 289 1.24 -5.07 -32.39
N MET A 290 1.48 -4.14 -31.47
CA MET A 290 1.15 -2.72 -31.62
C MET A 290 2.31 -1.85 -32.16
N GLY A 291 3.45 -2.48 -32.49
CA GLY A 291 4.66 -1.84 -33.02
C GLY A 291 4.61 -1.60 -34.53
N THR A 292 5.69 -1.00 -35.06
CA THR A 292 5.86 -0.69 -36.49
C THR A 292 6.59 -1.79 -37.27
N ASP A 293 7.17 -2.75 -36.57
CA ASP A 293 7.95 -3.90 -37.05
C ASP A 293 7.11 -5.15 -37.33
N VAL A 294 5.79 -5.02 -37.27
CA VAL A 294 4.81 -6.11 -37.42
C VAL A 294 4.64 -6.48 -38.90
N THR A 295 4.67 -7.78 -39.21
CA THR A 295 4.46 -8.27 -40.58
C THR A 295 2.99 -8.20 -40.99
N ASP A 296 2.70 -8.27 -42.29
CA ASP A 296 1.33 -8.30 -42.80
C ASP A 296 0.50 -9.47 -42.25
N GLU A 297 1.13 -10.63 -42.03
CA GLU A 297 0.47 -11.79 -41.42
C GLU A 297 0.08 -11.50 -39.97
N GLN A 298 1.03 -10.99 -39.19
CA GLN A 298 0.80 -10.63 -37.79
C GLN A 298 -0.22 -9.51 -37.64
N ALA A 299 -0.22 -8.52 -38.55
CA ALA A 299 -1.19 -7.43 -38.56
C ALA A 299 -2.62 -7.93 -38.81
N ARG A 300 -2.80 -8.84 -39.80
CA ARG A 300 -4.10 -9.49 -40.05
C ARG A 300 -4.57 -10.31 -38.84
N TRP A 301 -3.65 -11.08 -38.24
CA TRP A 301 -3.94 -11.89 -37.07
C TRP A 301 -4.36 -11.03 -35.87
N ARG A 302 -3.61 -9.95 -35.60
CA ARG A 302 -3.93 -8.98 -34.53
C ARG A 302 -5.31 -8.38 -34.75
N ASP A 303 -5.62 -7.96 -35.97
CA ASP A 303 -6.87 -7.29 -36.25
C ASP A 303 -8.08 -8.26 -36.11
N ASP A 304 -7.96 -9.54 -36.48
CA ASP A 304 -8.99 -10.56 -36.14
C ASP A 304 -9.16 -10.72 -34.62
N ALA A 305 -8.05 -10.78 -33.87
CA ALA A 305 -8.07 -10.87 -32.41
C ALA A 305 -8.78 -9.66 -31.78
N VAL A 306 -8.42 -8.43 -32.18
CA VAL A 306 -9.02 -7.20 -31.65
C VAL A 306 -10.50 -7.09 -32.04
N MET A 307 -10.90 -7.54 -33.24
CA MET A 307 -12.30 -7.50 -33.67
C MET A 307 -13.23 -8.33 -32.77
N ARG A 308 -12.71 -9.43 -32.21
CA ARG A 308 -13.44 -10.34 -31.32
C ARG A 308 -13.31 -9.97 -29.84
N SER A 309 -12.41 -9.03 -29.51
CA SER A 309 -12.15 -8.64 -28.12
C SER A 309 -13.26 -7.76 -27.54
N ASN A 310 -13.57 -7.99 -26.27
CA ASN A 310 -14.40 -7.09 -25.45
C ASN A 310 -13.56 -6.08 -24.65
N SER A 311 -12.23 -6.09 -24.81
CA SER A 311 -11.31 -5.21 -24.10
C SER A 311 -11.33 -3.80 -24.71
N VAL A 312 -12.02 -2.89 -24.02
CA VAL A 312 -12.10 -1.47 -24.41
C VAL A 312 -10.73 -0.86 -24.60
N SER A 313 -9.80 -1.11 -23.66
CA SER A 313 -8.45 -0.54 -23.73
C SER A 313 -7.65 -1.06 -24.93
N LEU A 314 -7.85 -2.32 -25.32
CA LEU A 314 -7.21 -2.90 -26.51
C LEU A 314 -7.76 -2.28 -27.80
N VAL A 315 -9.09 -2.15 -27.91
CA VAL A 315 -9.74 -1.49 -29.06
C VAL A 315 -9.29 -0.04 -29.16
N GLU A 316 -9.29 0.70 -28.06
CA GLU A 316 -8.79 2.08 -28.02
C GLU A 316 -7.31 2.17 -28.42
N ARG A 317 -6.46 1.22 -28.01
CA ARG A 317 -5.05 1.17 -28.45
C ARG A 317 -4.95 1.01 -29.97
N ARG A 318 -5.83 0.18 -30.56
CA ARG A 318 -5.91 -0.02 -32.02
C ARG A 318 -6.44 1.23 -32.76
N VAL A 319 -7.36 1.99 -32.16
CA VAL A 319 -7.78 3.32 -32.66
C VAL A 319 -6.58 4.28 -32.66
N ARG A 320 -5.84 4.36 -31.54
CA ARG A 320 -4.63 5.22 -31.45
C ARG A 320 -3.57 4.84 -32.47
N MET A 321 -3.43 3.56 -32.80
CA MET A 321 -2.55 3.13 -33.89
C MET A 321 -3.00 3.71 -35.24
N ALA A 322 -4.30 3.64 -35.58
CA ALA A 322 -4.81 4.20 -36.83
C ALA A 322 -4.60 5.72 -36.91
N LEU A 323 -4.77 6.42 -35.79
CA LEU A 323 -4.46 7.84 -35.68
C LEU A 323 -2.97 8.13 -35.92
N GLY A 324 -2.08 7.37 -35.27
CA GLY A 324 -0.63 7.54 -35.36
C GLY A 324 -0.06 7.29 -36.77
N THR A 325 -0.75 6.51 -37.60
CA THR A 325 -0.33 6.21 -38.98
C THR A 325 -1.12 6.96 -40.06
N GLY A 326 -2.10 7.79 -39.67
CA GLY A 326 -2.97 8.50 -40.62
C GLY A 326 -3.94 7.58 -41.38
N ASP A 327 -4.21 6.37 -40.88
CA ASP A 327 -5.12 5.40 -41.48
C ASP A 327 -6.59 5.81 -41.26
N ARG A 328 -7.14 6.58 -42.21
CA ARG A 328 -8.52 7.05 -42.16
C ARG A 328 -9.57 5.93 -42.18
N ARG A 329 -9.32 4.84 -42.92
CA ARG A 329 -10.26 3.71 -43.00
C ARG A 329 -10.25 2.90 -41.71
N GLY A 330 -9.07 2.66 -41.16
CA GLY A 330 -8.91 2.03 -39.86
C GLY A 330 -9.53 2.87 -38.75
N LEU A 331 -9.32 4.18 -38.75
CA LEU A 331 -9.92 5.07 -37.75
C LEU A 331 -11.44 4.89 -37.69
N ASN A 332 -12.12 4.97 -38.84
CA ASN A 332 -13.57 4.77 -38.90
C ASN A 332 -14.00 3.38 -38.39
N THR A 333 -13.27 2.34 -38.81
CA THR A 333 -13.56 0.95 -38.44
C THR A 333 -13.43 0.72 -36.92
N TRP A 334 -12.29 1.09 -36.34
CA TRP A 334 -11.99 0.81 -34.94
C TRP A 334 -12.75 1.71 -33.98
N LEU A 335 -13.00 2.97 -34.35
CA LEU A 335 -13.82 3.87 -33.54
C LEU A 335 -15.26 3.36 -33.47
N ALA A 336 -15.80 2.80 -34.56
CA ALA A 336 -17.12 2.17 -34.56
C ALA A 336 -17.22 0.96 -33.62
N ARG A 337 -16.12 0.23 -33.37
CA ARG A 337 -16.04 -0.92 -32.45
C ARG A 337 -16.03 -0.57 -30.97
N LEU A 338 -15.76 0.69 -30.61
CA LEU A 338 -15.83 1.11 -29.20
C LEU A 338 -17.26 0.98 -28.66
N PRO A 339 -17.46 0.48 -27.42
CA PRO A 339 -18.78 0.50 -26.78
C PRO A 339 -19.23 1.94 -26.51
N MET A 340 -20.53 2.11 -26.30
CA MET A 340 -21.15 3.44 -26.14
C MET A 340 -20.52 4.26 -25.01
N ASP A 341 -20.25 3.64 -23.86
CA ASP A 341 -19.61 4.31 -22.72
C ASP A 341 -18.22 4.84 -23.08
N ALA A 342 -17.44 4.08 -23.84
CA ALA A 342 -16.14 4.53 -24.31
C ALA A 342 -16.29 5.69 -25.30
N LYS A 343 -17.20 5.60 -26.28
CA LYS A 343 -17.46 6.68 -27.25
C LYS A 343 -17.84 8.02 -26.61
N GLY A 344 -18.33 8.02 -25.36
CA GLY A 344 -18.62 9.23 -24.59
C GLY A 344 -17.40 10.04 -24.15
N LYS A 345 -16.18 9.47 -24.19
CA LYS A 345 -14.94 10.17 -23.80
C LYS A 345 -14.61 11.30 -24.78
N ASP A 346 -14.05 12.39 -24.26
CA ASP A 346 -13.75 13.60 -25.04
C ASP A 346 -12.87 13.32 -26.26
N GLU A 347 -11.84 12.49 -26.10
CA GLU A 347 -10.95 12.11 -27.20
C GLU A 347 -11.72 11.44 -28.36
N TRP A 348 -12.68 10.55 -28.06
CA TRP A 348 -13.40 9.81 -29.09
C TRP A 348 -14.53 10.62 -29.71
N ARG A 349 -15.12 11.56 -28.96
CA ARG A 349 -16.04 12.56 -29.51
C ARG A 349 -15.34 13.49 -30.49
N TYR A 350 -14.12 13.93 -30.17
CA TYR A 350 -13.32 14.77 -31.05
C TYR A 350 -12.98 14.05 -32.36
N TRP A 351 -12.47 12.81 -32.30
CA TRP A 351 -12.11 12.05 -33.50
C TRP A 351 -13.30 11.53 -34.31
N GLN A 352 -14.50 11.57 -33.75
CA GLN A 352 -15.75 11.24 -34.42
C GLN A 352 -16.33 12.41 -35.23
N ALA A 353 -16.05 13.65 -34.81
CA ALA A 353 -16.43 14.88 -35.50
C ALA A 353 -15.50 15.14 -36.69
#